data_AF-A0A0A0M670-F1
#
_entry.id   AF-A0A0A0M670-F1
#
_cell.length_a   1.000
_cell.length_b   1.000
_cell.length_c   1.000
_cell.angle_alpha   90.00
_cell.angle_beta   90.00
_cell.angle_gamma   90.00
#
_symmetry.space_group_name_H-M   'P 1'
#
loop_
_entity.id
_entity.type
_entity.pdbx_description
1 polymer ?
#
loop_
_entity_poly.entity_id
_entity_poly.type
_entity_poly.pdbx_seq_one_letter_code
_entity_poly.pdbx_strand_id
1 'polypeptide(L)'
;EAAGLAAQARDGDFAAVAAAHSDDPGSAEAGGDLGWVEPGTLPPALDVALESMQPGDVSEPVRSDFGWHVLLLRDVEQPEGETFEQARERLLAEQAAADREAAFEDVSRRVVDAILQSPASLDAAAEAAGTQVQVLGPFTRDAVEGLAAEPAIRANAFSEAQVQDRMISDTISLGPDRAAWLRVIDHNPEQPRPLEEVRAQVEDAIRAERLREAAGARAATL
;
A
#
# COMPACT_ATOMS: atom_id res chain seq x y z
N GLU A 1 -19.63 -24.60 49.46
CA GLU A 1 -20.55 -24.46 48.31
C GLU A 1 -19.81 -24.63 46.98
N ALA A 2 -18.79 -23.83 46.68
CA ALA A 2 -18.01 -23.95 45.43
C ALA A 2 -17.49 -25.36 45.09
N ALA A 3 -16.95 -26.11 46.07
CA ALA A 3 -16.50 -27.49 45.85
C ALA A 3 -17.64 -28.46 45.46
N GLY A 4 -18.86 -28.22 45.95
CA GLY A 4 -20.04 -29.01 45.59
C GLY A 4 -20.50 -28.70 44.17
N LEU A 5 -20.45 -27.43 43.76
CA LEU A 5 -20.77 -27.01 42.39
C LEU A 5 -19.72 -27.53 41.39
N ALA A 6 -18.43 -27.52 41.75
CA ALA A 6 -17.38 -28.10 40.92
C ALA A 6 -17.60 -29.60 40.67
N ALA A 7 -17.97 -30.37 41.69
CA ALA A 7 -18.30 -31.78 41.54
C ALA A 7 -19.54 -32.00 40.64
N GLN A 8 -20.61 -31.21 40.84
CA GLN A 8 -21.80 -31.28 39.99
C GLN A 8 -21.52 -30.91 38.54
N ALA A 9 -20.67 -29.91 38.31
CA ALA A 9 -20.27 -29.47 36.98
C ALA A 9 -19.36 -30.49 36.27
N ARG A 10 -18.58 -31.26 37.04
CA ARG A 10 -17.72 -32.34 36.52
C ARG A 10 -18.50 -33.60 36.15
N ASP A 11 -19.48 -33.97 36.96
CA ASP A 11 -20.29 -35.19 36.76
C ASP A 11 -21.57 -34.93 35.92
N GLY A 12 -21.86 -33.67 35.59
CA GLY A 12 -23.11 -33.23 34.96
C GLY A 12 -22.90 -32.23 33.83
N ASP A 13 -23.95 -31.45 33.53
CA ASP A 13 -23.90 -30.41 32.50
C ASP A 13 -23.41 -29.09 33.10
N PHE A 14 -22.16 -28.71 32.78
CA PHE A 14 -21.55 -27.46 33.22
C PHE A 14 -22.43 -26.24 32.88
N ALA A 15 -23.02 -26.20 31.69
CA ALA A 15 -23.82 -25.07 31.25
C ALA A 15 -25.09 -24.91 32.10
N ALA A 16 -25.71 -26.03 32.49
CA ALA A 16 -26.86 -26.02 33.40
C ALA A 16 -26.46 -25.55 34.81
N VAL A 17 -25.30 -25.99 35.33
CA VAL A 17 -24.81 -25.54 36.65
C VAL A 17 -24.47 -24.04 36.62
N ALA A 18 -23.80 -23.58 35.56
CA ALA A 18 -23.47 -22.17 35.37
C ALA A 18 -24.71 -21.29 35.25
N ALA A 19 -25.72 -21.70 34.47
CA ALA A 19 -26.97 -20.94 34.35
C ALA A 19 -27.77 -20.85 35.66
N ALA A 20 -27.65 -21.85 36.53
CA ALA A 20 -28.37 -21.89 37.81
C ALA A 20 -27.63 -21.18 38.96
N HIS A 21 -26.29 -21.12 38.92
CA HIS A 21 -25.48 -20.74 40.07
C HIS A 21 -24.37 -19.72 39.80
N SER A 22 -24.13 -19.33 38.55
CA SER A 22 -23.11 -18.33 38.23
C SER A 22 -23.59 -16.92 38.59
N ASP A 23 -22.74 -16.19 39.32
CA ASP A 23 -22.95 -14.78 39.64
C ASP A 23 -22.39 -13.84 38.55
N ASP A 24 -21.85 -14.37 37.44
CA ASP A 24 -21.36 -13.56 36.32
C ASP A 24 -22.50 -13.20 35.34
N PRO A 25 -23.00 -11.95 35.35
CA PRO A 25 -24.12 -11.54 34.50
C PRO A 25 -23.79 -11.59 33.00
N GLY A 26 -22.50 -11.57 32.63
CA GLY A 26 -22.08 -11.59 31.23
C GLY A 26 -22.16 -12.98 30.58
N SER A 27 -22.04 -14.04 31.36
CA SER A 27 -21.95 -15.42 30.86
C SER A 27 -22.98 -16.38 31.46
N ALA A 28 -23.56 -16.08 32.63
CA ALA A 28 -24.46 -16.99 33.33
C ALA A 28 -25.63 -17.48 32.47
N GLU A 29 -26.36 -16.55 31.83
CA GLU A 29 -27.51 -16.91 30.96
C GLU A 29 -27.10 -17.71 29.72
N ALA A 30 -25.83 -17.63 29.30
CA ALA A 30 -25.24 -18.39 28.21
C ALA A 30 -24.53 -19.67 28.69
N GLY A 31 -24.81 -20.14 29.91
CA GLY A 31 -24.20 -21.34 30.47
C GLY A 31 -22.71 -21.18 30.81
N GLY A 32 -22.29 -19.97 31.18
CA GLY A 32 -20.91 -19.64 31.53
C GLY A 32 -19.96 -19.52 30.34
N ASP A 33 -20.50 -19.32 29.13
CA ASP A 33 -19.70 -19.22 27.91
C ASP A 33 -18.99 -17.85 27.80
N LEU A 34 -17.66 -17.89 27.72
CA LEU A 34 -16.80 -16.72 27.53
C LEU A 34 -16.25 -16.61 26.10
N GLY A 35 -16.56 -17.57 25.22
CA GLY A 35 -15.98 -17.66 23.88
C GLY A 35 -14.49 -18.02 23.89
N TRP A 36 -13.77 -17.59 22.85
CA TRP A 36 -12.30 -17.68 22.80
C TRP A 36 -11.68 -16.58 23.66
N VAL A 37 -10.81 -16.98 24.57
CA VAL A 37 -10.19 -16.09 25.55
C VAL A 37 -8.68 -16.12 25.33
N GLU A 38 -8.08 -14.94 25.17
CA GLU A 38 -6.62 -14.83 25.05
C GLU A 38 -5.95 -14.90 26.43
N PRO A 39 -4.78 -15.55 26.56
CA PRO A 39 -4.02 -15.56 27.80
C PRO A 39 -3.74 -14.13 28.30
N GLY A 40 -3.95 -13.88 29.60
CA GLY A 40 -3.75 -12.57 30.22
C GLY A 40 -4.98 -11.67 30.26
N THR A 41 -6.11 -12.12 29.70
CA THR A 41 -7.40 -11.38 29.76
C THR A 41 -8.23 -11.75 31.00
N LEU A 42 -7.96 -12.90 31.63
CA LEU A 42 -8.62 -13.32 32.86
C LEU A 42 -7.81 -12.90 34.10
N PRO A 43 -8.41 -12.94 35.30
CA PRO A 43 -7.66 -12.79 36.54
C PRO A 43 -6.49 -13.79 36.59
N PRO A 44 -5.29 -13.41 37.08
CA PRO A 44 -4.09 -14.26 37.00
C PRO A 44 -4.24 -15.65 37.59
N ALA A 45 -5.07 -15.80 38.64
CA ALA A 45 -5.33 -17.10 39.25
C ALA A 45 -6.07 -18.08 38.31
N LEU A 46 -6.92 -17.56 37.42
CA LEU A 46 -7.68 -18.34 36.45
C LEU A 46 -6.79 -18.74 35.27
N ASP A 47 -5.96 -17.82 34.76
CA ASP A 47 -4.98 -18.13 33.72
C ASP A 47 -4.04 -19.27 34.15
N VAL A 48 -3.48 -19.18 35.36
CA VAL A 48 -2.62 -20.24 35.93
C VAL A 48 -3.34 -21.57 36.06
N ALA A 49 -4.63 -21.57 36.39
CA ALA A 49 -5.42 -22.79 36.45
C ALA A 49 -5.60 -23.41 35.05
N LEU A 50 -5.95 -22.60 34.06
CA LEU A 50 -6.14 -23.03 32.66
C LEU A 50 -4.87 -23.61 32.05
N GLU A 51 -3.69 -23.09 32.38
CA GLU A 51 -2.39 -23.63 31.90
C GLU A 51 -2.17 -25.10 32.24
N SER A 52 -2.79 -25.59 33.32
CA SER A 52 -2.66 -26.97 33.80
C SER A 52 -3.79 -27.90 33.35
N MET A 53 -4.80 -27.36 32.67
CA MET A 53 -6.01 -28.08 32.25
C MET A 53 -5.88 -28.62 30.82
N GLN A 54 -6.60 -29.70 30.52
CA GLN A 54 -6.80 -30.22 29.18
C GLN A 54 -8.20 -29.86 28.66
N PRO A 55 -8.41 -29.77 27.34
CA PRO A 55 -9.76 -29.64 26.77
C PRO A 55 -10.71 -30.71 27.32
N GLY A 56 -11.85 -30.28 27.85
CA GLY A 56 -12.85 -31.07 28.55
C GLY A 56 -12.74 -31.05 30.08
N ASP A 57 -11.65 -30.55 30.66
CA ASP A 57 -11.46 -30.55 32.11
C ASP A 57 -12.31 -29.49 32.82
N VAL A 58 -12.86 -29.88 33.97
CA VAL A 58 -13.47 -28.96 34.95
C VAL A 58 -12.51 -28.76 36.12
N SER A 59 -12.14 -27.51 36.39
CA SER A 59 -11.18 -27.14 37.43
C SER A 59 -11.69 -27.45 38.84
N GLU A 60 -10.77 -27.56 39.80
CA GLU A 60 -11.12 -27.34 41.20
C GLU A 60 -11.51 -25.86 41.42
N PRO A 61 -12.22 -25.51 42.52
CA PRO A 61 -12.53 -24.12 42.83
C PRO A 61 -11.26 -23.26 42.92
N VAL A 62 -11.16 -22.28 42.03
CA VAL A 62 -10.05 -21.32 41.96
C VAL A 62 -10.47 -20.04 42.67
N ARG A 63 -9.63 -19.53 43.58
CA ARG A 63 -9.87 -18.27 44.28
C ARG A 63 -9.21 -17.12 43.54
N SER A 64 -10.00 -16.09 43.21
CA SER A 64 -9.53 -14.81 42.68
C SER A 64 -9.96 -13.65 43.59
N ASP A 65 -9.59 -12.42 43.23
CA ASP A 65 -10.07 -11.20 43.90
C ASP A 65 -11.58 -10.97 43.73
N PHE A 66 -12.21 -11.63 42.75
CA PHE A 66 -13.65 -11.57 42.47
C PHE A 66 -14.46 -12.70 43.12
N GLY A 67 -13.80 -13.61 43.85
CA GLY A 67 -14.46 -14.70 44.56
C GLY A 67 -13.94 -16.08 44.15
N TRP A 68 -14.86 -17.05 44.06
CA TRP A 68 -14.55 -18.43 43.69
C TRP A 68 -15.06 -18.72 42.29
N HIS A 69 -14.21 -19.37 41.50
CA HIS A 69 -14.49 -19.70 40.11
C HIS A 69 -14.30 -21.19 39.89
N VAL A 70 -15.16 -21.77 39.06
CA VAL A 70 -14.99 -23.12 38.51
C VAL A 70 -14.93 -22.95 37.01
N LEU A 71 -13.88 -23.48 36.39
CA LEU A 71 -13.61 -23.31 34.96
C LEU A 71 -13.87 -24.62 34.23
N LEU A 72 -14.42 -24.55 33.03
CA LEU A 72 -14.41 -25.63 32.06
C LEU A 72 -13.57 -25.18 30.87
N LEU A 73 -12.45 -25.85 30.62
CA LEU A 73 -11.66 -25.60 29.42
C LEU A 73 -12.29 -26.37 28.27
N ARG A 74 -12.99 -25.70 27.36
CA ARG A 74 -13.68 -26.39 26.25
C ARG A 74 -12.73 -26.87 25.18
N ASP A 75 -11.86 -25.98 24.72
CA ASP A 75 -10.90 -26.25 23.65
C ASP A 75 -9.71 -25.27 23.74
N VAL A 76 -8.61 -25.60 23.06
CA VAL A 76 -7.41 -24.77 22.97
C VAL A 76 -7.02 -24.63 21.50
N GLU A 77 -7.23 -23.44 20.94
CA GLU A 77 -6.77 -23.09 19.60
C GLU A 77 -5.35 -22.51 19.70
N GLN A 78 -4.37 -23.24 19.17
CA GLN A 78 -3.05 -22.66 18.93
C GLN A 78 -3.10 -21.99 17.56
N PRO A 79 -2.80 -20.68 17.45
CA PRO A 79 -2.66 -20.07 16.14
C PRO A 79 -1.58 -20.84 15.38
N GLU A 80 -1.92 -21.34 14.19
CA GLU A 80 -0.92 -21.89 13.28
C GLU A 80 0.07 -20.78 12.96
N GLY A 81 1.23 -20.80 13.63
CA GLY A 81 2.29 -19.84 13.39
C GLY A 81 2.77 -19.92 11.94
N GLU A 82 3.37 -18.83 11.46
CA GLU A 82 4.07 -18.82 10.18
C GLU A 82 5.10 -19.98 10.17
N THR A 83 5.06 -20.83 9.14
CA THR A 83 6.05 -21.90 9.00
C THR A 83 7.44 -21.30 8.79
N PHE A 84 8.50 -22.04 9.15
CA PHE A 84 9.87 -21.59 8.91
C PHE A 84 10.11 -21.18 7.45
N GLU A 85 9.57 -21.93 6.48
CA GLU A 85 9.73 -21.64 5.06
C GLU A 85 9.03 -20.32 4.67
N GLN A 86 7.81 -20.08 5.14
CA GLN A 86 7.09 -18.82 4.92
C GLN A 86 7.84 -17.62 5.53
N ALA A 87 8.30 -17.77 6.78
CA ALA A 87 9.08 -16.74 7.46
C ALA A 87 10.38 -16.45 6.72
N ARG A 88 11.06 -17.50 6.24
CA ARG A 88 12.30 -17.38 5.47
C ARG A 88 12.06 -16.63 4.16
N GLU A 89 11.03 -16.97 3.40
CA GLU A 89 10.71 -16.29 2.14
C GLU A 89 10.39 -14.81 2.36
N ARG A 90 9.57 -14.50 3.36
CA ARG A 90 9.22 -13.12 3.72
C ARG A 90 10.46 -12.32 4.12
N LEU A 91 11.29 -12.86 5.02
CA LEU A 91 12.51 -12.19 5.48
C LEU A 91 13.52 -11.97 4.35
N LEU A 92 13.64 -12.91 3.40
CA LEU A 92 14.49 -12.71 2.22
C LEU A 92 13.94 -11.62 1.30
N ALA A 93 12.62 -11.54 1.12
CA ALA A 93 12.00 -10.48 0.33
C ALA A 93 12.19 -9.10 0.99
N GLU A 94 12.02 -9.01 2.31
CA GLU A 94 12.27 -7.80 3.10
C GLU A 94 13.73 -7.36 3.01
N GLN A 95 14.68 -8.29 3.20
CA GLN A 95 16.11 -7.99 3.06
C GLN A 95 16.45 -7.51 1.65
N ALA A 96 15.95 -8.21 0.62
CA ALA A 96 16.19 -7.81 -0.76
C ALA A 96 15.60 -6.43 -1.10
N ALA A 97 14.47 -6.06 -0.50
CA ALA A 97 13.91 -4.72 -0.65
C ALA A 97 14.78 -3.66 0.05
N ALA A 98 15.21 -3.92 1.28
CA ALA A 98 16.10 -3.02 2.01
C ALA A 98 17.44 -2.81 1.30
N ASP A 99 18.01 -3.87 0.73
CA ASP A 99 19.27 -3.79 -0.03
C ASP A 99 19.11 -2.95 -1.31
N ARG A 100 17.97 -3.07 -2.02
CA ARG A 100 17.68 -2.26 -3.21
C ARG A 100 17.54 -0.78 -2.86
N GLU A 101 16.79 -0.47 -1.80
CA GLU A 101 16.60 0.90 -1.32
C GLU A 101 17.95 1.54 -0.95
N ALA A 102 18.75 0.84 -0.15
CA ALA A 102 20.07 1.34 0.26
C ALA A 102 21.01 1.58 -0.94
N ALA A 103 21.00 0.68 -1.93
CA ALA A 103 21.78 0.85 -3.15
C ALA A 103 21.29 2.01 -4.01
N PHE A 104 19.97 2.18 -4.13
CA PHE A 104 19.35 3.27 -4.87
C PHE A 104 19.66 4.64 -4.24
N GLU A 105 19.57 4.76 -2.92
CA GLU A 105 19.93 5.97 -2.18
C GLU A 105 21.42 6.32 -2.36
N ASP A 106 22.32 5.34 -2.29
CA ASP A 106 23.75 5.59 -2.53
C ASP A 106 24.01 6.10 -3.96
N VAL A 107 23.41 5.46 -4.96
CA VAL A 107 23.53 5.89 -6.36
C VAL A 107 22.95 7.30 -6.53
N SER A 108 21.75 7.54 -6.01
CA SER A 108 21.06 8.84 -6.12
C SER A 108 21.87 9.96 -5.50
N ARG A 109 22.45 9.73 -4.32
CA ARG A 109 23.37 10.68 -3.69
C ARG A 109 24.56 11.02 -4.58
N ARG A 110 25.23 10.00 -5.17
CA ARG A 110 26.36 10.21 -6.07
C ARG A 110 25.97 10.97 -7.34
N VAL A 111 24.77 10.72 -7.88
CA VAL A 111 24.21 11.45 -9.03
C VAL A 111 24.00 12.91 -8.68
N VAL A 112 23.37 13.20 -7.53
CA VAL A 112 23.13 14.58 -7.07
C VAL A 112 24.47 15.31 -6.86
N ASP A 113 25.44 14.68 -6.21
CA ASP A 113 26.78 15.26 -6.01
C ASP A 113 27.45 15.60 -7.36
N ALA A 114 27.33 14.73 -8.37
CA ALA A 114 27.87 14.96 -9.70
C ALA A 114 27.15 16.11 -10.43
N ILE A 115 25.83 16.22 -10.29
CA ILE A 115 25.03 17.32 -10.86
C ILE A 115 25.45 18.66 -10.25
N LEU A 116 25.66 18.72 -8.93
CA LEU A 116 26.10 19.94 -8.26
C LEU A 116 27.48 20.41 -8.75
N GLN A 117 28.35 19.47 -9.14
CA GLN A 117 29.66 19.79 -9.72
C GLN A 117 29.58 20.17 -11.21
N SER A 118 28.56 19.72 -11.93
CA SER A 118 28.39 19.94 -13.39
C SER A 118 26.93 20.19 -13.77
N PRO A 119 26.35 21.35 -13.40
CA PRO A 119 24.90 21.60 -13.55
C PRO A 119 24.41 21.74 -15.00
N ALA A 120 25.33 21.86 -15.95
CA ALA A 120 25.03 21.99 -17.38
C ALA A 120 25.21 20.70 -18.20
N SER A 121 25.72 19.61 -17.61
CA SER A 121 25.87 18.32 -18.30
C SER A 121 25.50 17.13 -17.41
N LEU A 122 24.76 16.18 -17.99
CA LEU A 122 24.38 14.93 -17.34
C LEU A 122 25.46 13.84 -17.44
N ASP A 123 26.58 14.08 -18.13
CA ASP A 123 27.58 13.05 -18.39
C ASP A 123 28.19 12.48 -17.10
N ALA A 124 28.63 13.36 -16.19
CA ALA A 124 29.18 12.95 -14.90
C ALA A 124 28.14 12.24 -14.02
N ALA A 125 26.89 12.70 -14.09
CA ALA A 125 25.78 12.11 -13.37
C ALA A 125 25.45 10.69 -13.89
N ALA A 126 25.48 10.49 -15.20
CA ALA A 126 25.28 9.19 -15.84
C ALA A 126 26.42 8.22 -15.50
N GLU A 127 27.67 8.69 -15.51
CA GLU A 127 28.83 7.89 -15.08
C GLU A 127 28.69 7.47 -13.61
N ALA A 128 28.30 8.38 -12.72
CA ALA A 128 28.07 8.10 -11.31
C ALA A 128 26.97 7.03 -11.10
N ALA A 129 25.93 7.04 -11.92
CA ALA A 129 24.88 6.03 -11.92
C ALA A 129 25.22 4.74 -12.69
N GLY A 130 26.35 4.68 -13.39
CA GLY A 130 26.68 3.54 -14.27
C GLY A 130 25.71 3.36 -15.44
N THR A 131 25.10 4.45 -15.89
CA THR A 131 24.10 4.49 -16.98
C THR A 131 24.56 5.42 -18.11
N GLN A 132 23.73 5.57 -19.13
CA GLN A 132 23.98 6.46 -20.27
C GLN A 132 22.91 7.56 -20.33
N VAL A 133 23.34 8.76 -20.71
CA VAL A 133 22.42 9.87 -20.99
C VAL A 133 21.58 9.50 -22.21
N GLN A 134 20.26 9.59 -22.06
CA GLN A 134 19.31 9.36 -23.15
C GLN A 134 18.77 10.70 -23.64
N VAL A 135 18.78 10.89 -24.95
CA VAL A 135 18.13 12.03 -25.59
C VAL A 135 16.72 11.61 -25.98
N LEU A 136 15.73 12.26 -25.37
CA LEU A 136 14.35 12.12 -25.79
C LEU A 136 14.15 12.95 -27.06
N GLY A 137 13.57 12.33 -28.10
CA GLY A 137 13.24 13.01 -29.36
C GLY A 137 12.24 14.15 -29.14
N PRO A 138 11.90 14.94 -30.17
CA PRO A 138 10.91 16.00 -30.01
C PRO A 138 9.59 15.39 -29.57
N PHE A 139 9.06 15.84 -28.44
CA PHE A 139 7.78 15.40 -27.92
C PHE A 139 6.94 16.60 -27.51
N THR A 140 5.61 16.42 -27.55
CA THR A 140 4.64 17.45 -27.14
C THR A 140 4.15 17.17 -25.72
N ARG A 141 3.36 18.08 -25.17
CA ARG A 141 2.74 17.91 -23.83
C ARG A 141 1.82 16.69 -23.74
N ASP A 142 1.42 16.13 -24.90
CA ASP A 142 0.52 14.98 -25.05
C ASP A 142 1.27 13.69 -25.44
N ALA A 143 2.59 13.62 -25.21
CA ALA A 143 3.36 12.42 -25.50
C ALA A 143 2.83 11.21 -24.70
N VAL A 144 2.66 10.08 -25.40
CA VAL A 144 2.11 8.83 -24.85
C VAL A 144 3.05 7.63 -24.95
N GLU A 145 4.26 7.82 -25.46
CA GLU A 145 5.23 6.75 -25.68
C GLU A 145 6.57 7.01 -24.97
N GLY A 146 7.22 5.92 -24.55
CA GLY A 146 8.54 5.95 -23.92
C GLY A 146 8.61 6.71 -22.60
N LEU A 147 9.80 7.18 -22.22
CA LEU A 147 10.01 7.99 -21.01
C LEU A 147 9.27 9.34 -21.06
N ALA A 148 8.94 9.83 -22.25
CA ALA A 148 8.12 11.02 -22.42
C ALA A 148 6.64 10.77 -22.06
N ALA A 149 6.18 9.52 -21.93
CA ALA A 149 4.83 9.24 -21.44
C ALA A 149 4.69 9.50 -19.93
N GLU A 150 5.80 9.39 -19.19
CA GLU A 150 5.81 9.53 -17.73
C GLU A 150 5.33 10.94 -17.31
N PRO A 151 4.23 11.06 -16.55
CA PRO A 151 3.64 12.36 -16.23
C PRO A 151 4.61 13.30 -15.53
N ALA A 152 5.45 12.77 -14.63
CA ALA A 152 6.44 13.55 -13.89
C ALA A 152 7.54 14.10 -14.80
N ILE A 153 7.97 13.33 -15.81
CA ILE A 153 8.96 13.76 -16.81
C ILE A 153 8.37 14.87 -17.68
N ARG A 154 7.15 14.69 -18.20
CA ARG A 154 6.44 15.71 -18.98
C ARG A 154 6.27 17.02 -18.21
N ALA A 155 5.80 16.93 -16.97
CA ALA A 155 5.58 18.11 -16.14
C ALA A 155 6.89 18.93 -15.97
N ASN A 156 8.00 18.24 -15.71
CA ASN A 156 9.31 18.88 -15.55
C ASN A 156 9.88 19.41 -16.86
N ALA A 157 9.83 18.63 -17.95
CA ALA A 157 10.37 19.02 -19.25
C ALA A 157 9.75 20.30 -19.83
N PHE A 158 8.49 20.59 -19.49
CA PHE A 158 7.79 21.79 -19.94
C PHE A 158 7.59 22.84 -18.84
N SER A 159 8.27 22.70 -17.71
CA SER A 159 8.27 23.69 -16.63
C SER A 159 9.07 24.93 -17.03
N GLU A 160 8.70 26.08 -16.45
CA GLU A 160 9.35 27.35 -16.77
C GLU A 160 10.86 27.32 -16.48
N ALA A 161 11.25 26.80 -15.31
CA ALA A 161 12.64 26.65 -14.91
C ALA A 161 13.45 25.82 -15.92
N GLN A 162 12.91 24.68 -16.35
CA GLN A 162 13.62 23.81 -17.29
C GLN A 162 13.71 24.42 -18.69
N VAL A 163 12.67 25.12 -19.14
CA VAL A 163 12.63 25.80 -20.43
C VAL A 163 13.57 27.02 -20.48
N GLN A 164 13.59 27.83 -19.42
CA GLN A 164 14.33 29.09 -19.39
C GLN A 164 15.77 28.90 -18.92
N ASP A 165 15.98 28.19 -17.81
CA ASP A 165 17.28 28.09 -17.18
C ASP A 165 18.17 27.04 -17.86
N ARG A 166 17.55 26.04 -18.54
CA ARG A 166 18.21 24.94 -19.24
C ARG A 166 19.25 24.19 -18.38
N MET A 167 19.05 24.26 -17.06
CA MET A 167 19.82 23.52 -16.07
C MET A 167 19.22 22.15 -15.87
N ILE A 168 19.97 21.25 -15.24
CA ILE A 168 19.45 19.95 -14.84
C ILE A 168 18.34 20.16 -13.79
N SER A 169 17.26 19.39 -13.91
CA SER A 169 16.14 19.40 -12.97
C SER A 169 16.54 18.92 -11.58
N ASP A 170 15.69 19.23 -10.59
CA ASP A 170 15.68 18.47 -9.35
C ASP A 170 15.33 16.99 -9.61
N THR A 171 15.51 16.15 -8.59
CA THR A 171 15.20 14.73 -8.65
C THR A 171 13.72 14.49 -8.96
N ILE A 172 13.44 13.81 -10.05
CA ILE A 172 12.10 13.40 -10.47
C ILE A 172 11.86 11.98 -9.99
N SER A 173 10.99 11.80 -8.98
CA SER A 173 10.60 10.45 -8.52
C SER A 173 9.69 9.76 -9.54
N LEU A 174 10.04 8.51 -9.89
CA LEU A 174 9.28 7.64 -10.79
C LEU A 174 8.76 6.38 -10.06
N GLY A 175 8.90 6.33 -8.73
CA GLY A 175 8.56 5.19 -7.88
C GLY A 175 9.51 5.09 -6.67
N PRO A 176 9.37 4.02 -5.87
CA PRO A 176 10.21 3.80 -4.68
C PRO A 176 11.70 3.77 -5.02
N ASP A 177 12.10 2.91 -5.96
CA ASP A 177 13.51 2.67 -6.28
C ASP A 177 13.88 3.28 -7.66
N ARG A 178 13.20 4.35 -8.08
CA ARG A 178 13.38 4.94 -9.42
C ARG A 178 13.32 6.47 -9.38
N ALA A 179 14.37 7.09 -9.90
CA ALA A 179 14.43 8.52 -10.13
C ALA A 179 15.01 8.84 -11.51
N ALA A 180 14.72 10.05 -11.97
CA ALA A 180 15.30 10.61 -13.17
C ALA A 180 15.68 12.07 -12.95
N TRP A 181 16.63 12.53 -13.75
CA TRP A 181 16.99 13.93 -13.88
C TRP A 181 16.96 14.24 -15.37
N LEU A 182 16.47 15.41 -15.71
CA LEU A 182 16.39 15.83 -17.11
C LEU A 182 17.01 17.21 -17.29
N ARG A 183 17.34 17.52 -18.54
CA ARG A 183 17.75 18.85 -18.96
C ARG A 183 17.13 19.11 -20.33
N VAL A 184 16.46 20.25 -20.47
CA VAL A 184 15.88 20.65 -21.74
C VAL A 184 16.96 21.24 -22.64
N ILE A 185 17.19 20.60 -23.80
CA ILE A 185 18.19 21.04 -24.77
C ILE A 185 17.65 22.04 -25.79
N ASP A 186 16.36 21.93 -26.12
CA ASP A 186 15.67 22.81 -27.07
C ASP A 186 14.17 22.86 -26.73
N HIS A 187 13.54 24.00 -26.99
CA HIS A 187 12.11 24.20 -26.82
C HIS A 187 11.57 25.07 -27.96
N ASN A 188 10.67 24.48 -28.74
CA ASN A 188 9.87 25.19 -29.73
C ASN A 188 8.51 25.62 -29.11
N PRO A 189 8.27 26.93 -28.87
CA PRO A 189 6.99 27.38 -28.35
C PRO A 189 5.86 27.12 -29.35
N GLU A 190 4.64 26.96 -28.85
CA GLU A 190 3.46 26.85 -29.70
C GLU A 190 3.32 28.11 -30.56
N GLN A 191 3.35 27.93 -31.88
CA GLN A 191 3.17 29.00 -32.84
C GLN A 191 2.01 28.66 -33.76
N PRO A 192 1.15 29.64 -34.10
CA PRO A 192 0.12 29.42 -35.09
C PRO A 192 0.80 29.04 -36.41
N ARG A 193 0.50 27.82 -36.90
CA ARG A 193 0.96 27.37 -38.21
C ARG A 193 0.58 28.42 -39.26
N PRO A 194 1.50 28.86 -40.14
CA PRO A 194 1.18 29.83 -41.18
C PRO A 194 -0.03 29.39 -41.98
N LEU A 195 -0.91 30.34 -42.34
CA LEU A 195 -2.12 30.04 -43.10
C LEU A 195 -1.81 29.24 -44.36
N GLU A 196 -0.67 29.49 -45.02
CA GLU A 196 -0.24 28.75 -46.22
C GLU A 196 -0.01 27.24 -45.98
N GLU A 197 0.46 26.83 -44.79
CA GLU A 197 0.68 25.42 -44.45
C GLU A 197 -0.61 24.70 -44.01
N VAL A 198 -1.63 25.44 -43.57
CA VAL A 198 -2.90 24.89 -43.08
C VAL A 198 -4.05 25.12 -44.05
N ARG A 199 -3.87 25.94 -45.10
CA ARG A 199 -4.93 26.43 -46.00
C ARG A 199 -5.81 25.30 -46.52
N ALA A 200 -5.19 24.26 -47.08
CA ALA A 200 -5.91 23.12 -47.63
C ALA A 200 -6.77 22.41 -46.56
N GLN A 201 -6.22 22.18 -45.36
CA GLN A 201 -6.93 21.54 -44.25
C GLN A 201 -8.10 22.40 -43.75
N VAL A 202 -7.92 23.72 -43.67
CA VAL A 202 -8.97 24.67 -43.26
C VAL A 202 -10.09 24.74 -44.29
N GLU A 203 -9.75 24.79 -45.59
CA GLU A 203 -10.74 24.79 -46.67
C GLU A 203 -11.58 23.50 -46.68
N ASP A 204 -10.95 22.35 -46.49
CA ASP A 204 -11.63 21.06 -46.42
C ASP A 204 -12.53 20.95 -45.19
N ALA A 205 -12.06 21.43 -44.02
CA ALA A 205 -12.85 21.49 -42.80
C ALA A 205 -14.10 22.38 -42.96
N ILE A 206 -13.96 23.57 -43.54
CA ILE A 206 -15.08 24.49 -43.79
C ILE A 206 -16.08 23.89 -44.78
N ARG A 207 -15.60 23.18 -45.83
CA ARG A 207 -16.50 22.47 -46.75
C ARG A 207 -17.26 21.37 -46.03
N ALA A 208 -16.59 20.58 -45.21
CA ALA A 208 -17.21 19.51 -44.43
C ALA A 208 -18.25 20.04 -43.44
N GLU A 209 -17.95 21.14 -42.74
CA GLU A 209 -18.87 21.84 -41.84
C GLU A 209 -20.14 22.28 -42.58
N ARG A 210 -19.98 22.99 -43.70
CA ARG A 210 -21.12 23.47 -44.51
C ARG A 210 -21.97 22.33 -45.07
N LEU A 211 -21.35 21.21 -45.44
CA LEU A 211 -22.09 20.03 -45.88
C LEU A 211 -22.90 19.40 -44.75
N ARG A 212 -22.37 19.35 -43.52
CA ARG A 212 -23.11 18.88 -42.34
C ARG A 212 -24.27 19.80 -41.98
N GLU A 213 -24.05 21.11 -41.96
CA GLU A 213 -25.11 22.09 -41.70
C GLU A 213 -26.24 21.99 -42.74
N ALA A 214 -25.88 21.90 -44.02
CA ALA A 214 -26.86 21.74 -45.09
C ALA A 214 -27.64 20.41 -45.01
N ALA A 215 -26.98 19.32 -44.60
CA ALA A 215 -27.63 18.03 -44.37
C ALA A 215 -28.58 18.08 -43.15
N GLY A 216 -28.17 18.71 -42.06
CA GLY A 216 -28.98 18.90 -40.86
C GLY A 216 -30.22 19.77 -41.12
N ALA A 217 -30.06 20.87 -41.86
CA ALA A 217 -31.19 21.75 -42.22
C ALA A 217 -32.21 21.04 -43.13
N ARG A 218 -31.76 20.16 -44.02
CA ARG A 218 -32.64 19.31 -44.85
C ARG A 218 -33.36 18.23 -44.05
N ALA A 219 -32.70 17.64 -43.04
CA ALA A 219 -33.33 16.67 -42.16
C ALA A 219 -34.38 17.31 -41.24
N ALA A 220 -34.19 18.56 -40.82
CA ALA A 220 -35.14 19.29 -39.97
C ALA A 220 -36.36 19.86 -40.73
N THR A 221 -36.37 19.79 -42.06
CA THR A 221 -37.47 20.27 -42.93
C THR A 221 -38.31 19.15 -43.54
N LEU A 222 -38.02 17.89 -43.20
CA LEU A 222 -38.83 16.69 -43.46
C LEU A 222 -39.66 16.33 -42.23
#